data_AF-A0A238VKU8-F1
#
_entry.id   AF-A0A238VKU8-F1
#
_cell.length_a   1.000
_cell.length_b   1.000
_cell.length_c   1.000
_cell.angle_alpha   90.00
_cell.angle_beta   90.00
_cell.angle_gamma   90.00
#
_symmetry.space_group_name_H-M   'P 1'
#
loop_
_entity.id
_entity.type
_entity.pdbx_description
1 polymer ?
#
loop_
_entity_poly.entity_id
_entity_poly.type
_entity_poly.pdbx_seq_one_letter_code
_entity_poly.pdbx_strand_id
1 'polypeptide(L)'
;MMTAPLSLRLTGATVLRDGQMIDRSVAIEDGRISKGPLPEVDLRGYYILPGIIDLHGAAFLRNMAPDQTLRTALRATDHAAAAHGVTTAWLSQGWGWSEQGPHSPASAEALLEALDAYRPHALSDLRVQIACETHTTDTADRLLAAVRRHSVDHVMFRNTLPDALLRNDWTPETRARLTEAEGQKRAVPRYLCRLAEAFDTLGVTYGSYADPDGETRETFSMIGAKLCACPTRRSAAALARAVGDPVLLRAGEVAKNSSPLPVTDLIRTRLCDALVSDMSYPALAAAAFHLTATGTLTLPAAWALVSEGPAQILRLHDRGVIDYGRRADLVIVNRATNSVEATLSGGRITHLSGKAATRFLGARADMTMAAE
;
A
#
# COMPACT_ATOMS: atom_id res chain seq x y z
N MET A 1 -4.40 -19.00 -17.32
CA MET A 1 -2.95 -19.25 -17.20
C MET A 1 -2.28 -17.96 -16.79
N MET A 2 -1.48 -17.98 -15.73
CA MET A 2 -0.63 -16.83 -15.37
C MET A 2 0.45 -16.68 -16.45
N THR A 3 0.74 -15.45 -16.87
CA THR A 3 1.87 -15.16 -17.77
C THR A 3 3.17 -15.61 -17.11
N ALA A 4 3.99 -16.36 -17.83
CA ALA A 4 5.31 -16.78 -17.36
C ALA A 4 6.19 -15.55 -17.06
N PRO A 5 7.08 -15.61 -16.06
CA PRO A 5 8.05 -14.56 -15.81
C PRO A 5 8.98 -14.39 -17.03
N LEU A 6 9.43 -13.16 -17.24
CA LEU A 6 10.34 -12.82 -18.34
C LEU A 6 11.78 -13.19 -17.99
N SER A 7 12.53 -13.57 -19.02
CA SER A 7 13.99 -13.68 -18.98
C SER A 7 14.59 -12.66 -19.94
N LEU A 8 14.94 -11.48 -19.43
CA LEU A 8 15.43 -10.34 -20.22
C LEU A 8 16.39 -9.45 -19.43
N ARG A 9 17.10 -8.56 -20.13
CA ARG A 9 17.96 -7.53 -19.54
C ARG A 9 17.53 -6.14 -19.99
N LEU A 10 17.15 -5.30 -19.05
CA LEU A 10 16.81 -3.91 -19.26
C LEU A 10 18.10 -3.08 -19.31
N THR A 11 18.39 -2.41 -20.42
CA THR A 11 19.64 -1.66 -20.65
C THR A 11 19.39 -0.17 -20.89
N GLY A 12 20.43 0.66 -20.83
CA GLY A 12 20.37 2.09 -21.21
C GLY A 12 19.63 3.04 -20.26
N ALA A 13 18.91 2.53 -19.26
CA ALA A 13 18.20 3.34 -18.27
C ALA A 13 19.08 3.77 -17.08
N THR A 14 18.63 4.79 -16.35
CA THR A 14 19.18 5.15 -15.05
C THR A 14 18.39 4.43 -13.96
N VAL A 15 19.05 3.64 -13.13
CA VAL A 15 18.44 2.69 -12.18
C VAL A 15 18.60 3.20 -10.76
N LEU A 16 17.55 3.11 -9.94
CA LEU A 16 17.67 3.30 -8.49
C LEU A 16 18.15 2.00 -7.84
N ARG A 17 19.43 1.98 -7.44
CA ARG A 17 20.08 0.84 -6.79
C ARG A 17 21.08 1.33 -5.75
N ASP A 18 21.22 0.62 -4.64
CA ASP A 18 22.13 0.96 -3.54
C ASP A 18 21.94 2.40 -3.03
N GLY A 19 20.69 2.88 -3.00
CA GLY A 19 20.33 4.23 -2.58
C GLY A 19 20.74 5.34 -3.56
N GLN A 20 21.13 5.01 -4.79
CA GLN A 20 21.64 5.97 -5.78
C GLN A 20 21.03 5.75 -7.17
N MET A 21 20.98 6.82 -7.96
CA MET A 21 20.63 6.75 -9.38
C MET A 21 21.90 6.44 -10.20
N ILE A 22 21.97 5.25 -10.80
CA ILE A 22 23.16 4.78 -11.52
C ILE A 22 22.83 4.26 -12.92
N ASP A 23 23.70 4.52 -13.90
CA ASP A 23 23.53 4.00 -15.27
C ASP A 23 24.05 2.56 -15.35
N ARG A 24 23.12 1.61 -15.19
CA ARG A 24 23.38 0.16 -15.17
C ARG A 24 22.21 -0.59 -15.78
N SER A 25 22.45 -1.84 -16.17
CA SER A 25 21.39 -2.74 -16.62
C SER A 25 20.78 -3.52 -15.46
N VAL A 26 19.51 -3.92 -15.59
CA VAL A 26 18.82 -4.85 -14.68
C VAL A 26 18.45 -6.11 -15.47
N ALA A 27 19.01 -7.25 -15.08
CA ALA A 27 18.61 -8.54 -15.62
C ALA A 27 17.49 -9.14 -14.76
N ILE A 28 16.54 -9.80 -15.41
CA ILE A 28 15.38 -10.46 -14.80
C ILE A 28 15.33 -11.87 -15.35
N GLU A 29 15.20 -12.86 -14.48
CA GLU A 29 15.08 -14.27 -14.84
C GLU A 29 14.23 -14.95 -13.77
N ASP A 30 13.27 -15.80 -14.17
CA ASP A 30 12.39 -16.57 -13.28
C ASP A 30 11.75 -15.72 -12.16
N GLY A 31 11.38 -14.49 -12.51
CA GLY A 31 10.68 -13.57 -11.60
C GLY A 31 11.58 -12.87 -10.60
N ARG A 32 12.90 -13.00 -10.71
CA ARG A 32 13.91 -12.42 -9.81
C ARG A 32 14.90 -11.55 -10.57
N ILE A 33 15.50 -10.62 -9.85
CA ILE A 33 16.62 -9.82 -10.36
C ILE A 33 17.86 -10.71 -10.41
N SER A 34 18.43 -10.87 -11.61
CA SER A 34 19.49 -11.83 -11.90
C SER A 34 20.74 -11.15 -12.45
N LYS A 35 21.67 -11.95 -12.98
CA LYS A 35 22.88 -11.52 -13.68
C LYS A 35 22.95 -12.28 -15.01
N GLY A 36 23.71 -11.73 -15.94
CA GLY A 36 24.13 -12.45 -17.14
C GLY A 36 23.62 -11.83 -18.44
N PRO A 37 24.08 -12.38 -19.57
CA PRO A 37 23.58 -12.01 -20.87
C PRO A 37 22.17 -12.59 -21.03
N LEU A 38 21.19 -11.70 -21.13
CA LEU A 38 19.81 -12.01 -21.50
C LEU A 38 19.41 -11.07 -22.63
N PRO A 39 18.36 -11.41 -23.40
CA PRO A 39 17.84 -10.55 -24.46
C PRO A 39 17.59 -9.13 -23.95
N GLU A 40 18.07 -8.15 -24.70
CA GLU A 40 18.08 -6.76 -24.24
C GLU A 40 16.79 -6.01 -24.60
N VAL A 41 16.34 -5.17 -23.68
CA VAL A 41 15.35 -4.10 -23.95
C VAL A 41 16.03 -2.78 -23.63
N ASP A 42 16.28 -1.97 -24.66
CA ASP A 42 16.89 -0.66 -24.50
C ASP A 42 15.88 0.36 -23.94
N LEU A 43 16.13 0.79 -22.72
CA LEU A 43 15.35 1.77 -21.95
C LEU A 43 16.10 3.11 -21.77
N ARG A 44 16.95 3.52 -22.73
CA ARG A 44 17.49 4.90 -22.79
C ARG A 44 16.41 5.97 -22.63
N GLY A 45 16.62 6.89 -21.70
CA GLY A 45 15.64 7.94 -21.36
C GLY A 45 14.60 7.54 -20.33
N TYR A 46 14.74 6.36 -19.70
CA TYR A 46 13.88 5.92 -18.59
C TYR A 46 14.63 5.84 -17.27
N TYR A 47 13.87 5.93 -16.18
CA TYR A 47 14.25 5.42 -14.87
C TYR A 47 13.76 3.99 -14.72
N ILE A 48 14.56 3.14 -14.06
CA ILE A 48 14.09 1.87 -13.51
C ILE A 48 14.14 1.99 -11.99
N LEU A 49 12.99 1.87 -11.35
CA LEU A 49 12.81 2.08 -9.93
C LEU A 49 12.21 0.82 -9.28
N PRO A 50 12.45 0.56 -7.98
CA PRO A 50 11.75 -0.48 -7.25
C PRO A 50 10.23 -0.35 -7.37
N GLY A 51 9.52 -1.47 -7.47
CA GLY A 51 8.06 -1.55 -7.47
C GLY A 51 7.44 -0.77 -6.32
N ILE A 52 6.38 -0.01 -6.58
CA ILE A 52 5.68 0.73 -5.52
C ILE A 52 4.92 -0.26 -4.63
N ILE A 53 4.95 -0.02 -3.33
CA ILE A 53 4.30 -0.82 -2.29
C ILE A 53 3.37 0.10 -1.50
N ASP A 54 2.07 -0.14 -1.59
CA ASP A 54 1.05 0.68 -0.94
C ASP A 54 0.47 -0.02 0.29
N LEU A 55 0.70 0.54 1.47
CA LEU A 55 0.26 -0.04 2.74
C LEU A 55 -1.21 0.29 3.09
N HIS A 56 -1.83 1.23 2.38
CA HIS A 56 -3.21 1.63 2.64
C HIS A 56 -3.87 2.23 1.40
N GLY A 57 -4.65 1.41 0.69
CA GLY A 57 -5.43 1.81 -0.48
C GLY A 57 -6.94 1.62 -0.28
N ALA A 58 -7.66 2.73 -0.15
CA ALA A 58 -9.13 2.81 -0.18
C ALA A 58 -9.66 3.10 -1.60
N ALA A 59 -8.78 3.22 -2.61
CA ALA A 59 -9.14 3.37 -4.02
C ALA A 59 -10.12 2.30 -4.53
N PHE A 60 -10.07 1.09 -3.95
CA PHE A 60 -10.99 -0.02 -4.21
C PHE A 60 -12.46 0.38 -4.02
N LEU A 61 -12.77 1.21 -3.03
CA LEU A 61 -14.15 1.64 -2.73
C LEU A 61 -14.80 2.39 -3.89
N ARG A 62 -14.02 3.10 -4.72
CA ARG A 62 -14.56 3.74 -5.93
C ARG A 62 -15.01 2.75 -7.00
N ASN A 63 -14.41 1.57 -7.00
CA ASN A 63 -14.75 0.49 -7.92
C ASN A 63 -15.85 -0.42 -7.34
N MET A 64 -16.43 -0.09 -6.19
CA MET A 64 -17.59 -0.78 -5.62
C MET A 64 -18.90 -0.07 -6.02
N ALA A 65 -19.11 0.18 -7.31
CA ALA A 65 -20.40 0.69 -7.78
C ALA A 65 -21.52 -0.33 -7.44
N PRO A 66 -22.78 0.11 -7.20
CA PRO A 66 -23.86 -0.76 -6.70
C PRO A 66 -24.08 -2.06 -7.50
N ASP A 67 -23.79 -2.03 -8.80
CA ASP A 67 -24.06 -3.12 -9.73
C ASP A 67 -22.82 -3.99 -10.02
N GLN A 68 -21.68 -3.67 -9.41
CA GLN A 68 -20.42 -4.36 -9.67
C GLN A 68 -20.16 -5.47 -8.66
N THR A 69 -19.80 -6.66 -9.18
CA THR A 69 -19.33 -7.75 -8.33
C THR A 69 -17.98 -7.40 -7.70
N LEU A 70 -17.69 -7.94 -6.51
CA LEU A 70 -16.37 -7.81 -5.86
C LEU A 70 -15.23 -8.24 -6.77
N ARG A 71 -15.43 -9.28 -7.60
CA ARG A 71 -14.43 -9.73 -8.57
C ARG A 71 -14.13 -8.66 -9.62
N THR A 72 -15.15 -7.98 -10.13
CA THR A 72 -14.99 -6.88 -11.09
C THR A 72 -14.26 -5.70 -10.45
N ALA A 73 -14.66 -5.33 -9.23
CA ALA A 73 -14.03 -4.27 -8.46
C ALA A 73 -12.54 -4.55 -8.18
N LEU A 74 -12.21 -5.78 -7.77
CA LEU A 74 -10.84 -6.24 -7.54
C LEU A 74 -10.01 -6.16 -8.82
N ARG A 75 -10.54 -6.67 -9.94
CA ARG A 75 -9.87 -6.58 -11.24
C ARG A 75 -9.60 -5.14 -11.65
N ALA A 76 -10.60 -4.26 -11.59
CA ALA A 76 -10.42 -2.85 -11.94
C ALA A 76 -9.36 -2.17 -11.07
N THR A 77 -9.36 -2.49 -9.77
CA THR A 77 -8.39 -1.98 -8.79
C THR A 77 -6.98 -2.47 -9.09
N ASP A 78 -6.80 -3.75 -9.38
CA ASP A 78 -5.50 -4.35 -9.71
C ASP A 78 -4.89 -3.74 -10.98
N HIS A 79 -5.70 -3.59 -12.03
CA HIS A 79 -5.28 -2.93 -13.26
C HIS A 79 -4.91 -1.46 -13.04
N ALA A 80 -5.67 -0.74 -12.23
CA ALA A 80 -5.37 0.65 -11.88
C ALA A 80 -4.08 0.75 -11.05
N ALA A 81 -3.85 -0.17 -10.11
CA ALA A 81 -2.63 -0.25 -9.30
C ALA A 81 -1.40 -0.47 -10.21
N ALA A 82 -1.46 -1.50 -11.07
CA ALA A 82 -0.40 -1.82 -12.02
C ALA A 82 -0.09 -0.64 -12.98
N ALA A 83 -1.11 0.06 -13.48
CA ALA A 83 -0.92 1.23 -14.35
C ALA A 83 -0.16 2.40 -13.69
N HIS A 84 -0.12 2.44 -12.37
CA HIS A 84 0.55 3.50 -11.61
C HIS A 84 1.81 3.01 -10.87
N GLY A 85 2.37 1.88 -11.30
CA GLY A 85 3.65 1.37 -10.77
C GLY A 85 3.53 0.56 -9.48
N VAL A 86 2.31 0.34 -8.98
CA VAL A 86 2.08 -0.44 -7.77
C VAL A 86 2.23 -1.94 -8.08
N THR A 87 3.09 -2.60 -7.33
CA THR A 87 3.40 -4.04 -7.49
C THR A 87 2.88 -4.87 -6.30
N THR A 88 2.68 -4.20 -5.16
CA THR A 88 2.12 -4.77 -3.93
C THR A 88 1.19 -3.75 -3.30
N ALA A 89 -0.02 -4.15 -2.89
CA ALA A 89 -0.98 -3.23 -2.29
C ALA A 89 -1.85 -3.89 -1.21
N TRP A 90 -2.10 -3.16 -0.12
CA TRP A 90 -3.11 -3.48 0.87
C TRP A 90 -4.38 -2.66 0.63
N LEU A 91 -5.47 -3.35 0.34
CA LEU A 91 -6.79 -2.77 0.21
C LEU A 91 -7.37 -2.52 1.60
N SER A 92 -7.70 -1.27 1.91
CA SER A 92 -8.28 -0.87 3.20
C SER A 92 -9.74 -1.29 3.26
N GLN A 93 -10.07 -2.16 4.22
CA GLN A 93 -11.41 -2.68 4.45
C GLN A 93 -11.83 -2.43 5.90
N GLY A 94 -12.98 -1.78 6.09
CA GLY A 94 -13.50 -1.52 7.43
C GLY A 94 -14.00 -2.78 8.13
N TRP A 95 -13.80 -2.82 9.45
CA TRP A 95 -14.45 -3.74 10.38
C TRP A 95 -15.09 -2.90 11.48
N GLY A 96 -16.34 -2.51 11.26
CA GLY A 96 -17.08 -1.51 12.04
C GLY A 96 -18.17 -2.10 12.91
N TRP A 97 -18.79 -1.23 13.70
CA TRP A 97 -19.89 -1.53 14.64
C TRP A 97 -21.25 -1.75 13.95
N SER A 98 -21.33 -1.53 12.64
CA SER A 98 -22.57 -1.73 11.88
C SER A 98 -22.60 -3.14 11.30
N GLU A 99 -23.73 -3.83 11.42
CA GLU A 99 -23.92 -5.19 10.86
C GLU A 99 -24.00 -5.20 9.33
N GLN A 100 -24.38 -4.05 8.74
CA GLN A 100 -24.56 -3.88 7.31
C GLN A 100 -23.75 -2.71 6.77
N GLY A 101 -23.60 -2.67 5.45
CA GLY A 101 -22.86 -1.63 4.75
C GLY A 101 -21.38 -1.97 4.54
N PRO A 102 -20.66 -1.12 3.79
CA PRO A 102 -19.34 -1.45 3.23
C PRO A 102 -18.24 -1.66 4.28
N HIS A 103 -18.47 -1.26 5.52
CA HIS A 103 -17.53 -1.42 6.63
C HIS A 103 -17.96 -2.47 7.65
N SER A 104 -19.01 -3.25 7.38
CA SER A 104 -19.43 -4.30 8.32
C SER A 104 -18.46 -5.48 8.32
N PRO A 105 -18.42 -6.26 9.42
CA PRO A 105 -17.70 -7.54 9.46
C PRO A 105 -18.08 -8.48 8.31
N ALA A 106 -19.36 -8.51 7.92
CA ALA A 106 -19.84 -9.37 6.84
C ALA A 106 -19.30 -8.93 5.47
N SER A 107 -19.25 -7.61 5.21
CA SER A 107 -18.62 -7.08 4.00
C SER A 107 -17.11 -7.33 3.97
N ALA A 108 -16.43 -7.25 5.12
CA ALA A 108 -15.01 -7.57 5.22
C ALA A 108 -14.73 -9.04 4.87
N GLU A 109 -15.49 -9.97 5.45
CA GLU A 109 -15.39 -11.41 5.15
C GLU A 109 -15.69 -11.70 3.66
N ALA A 110 -16.70 -11.06 3.09
CA ALA A 110 -17.02 -11.20 1.67
C ALA A 110 -15.88 -10.72 0.76
N LEU A 111 -15.23 -9.61 1.10
CA LEU A 111 -14.07 -9.12 0.36
C LEU A 111 -12.87 -10.08 0.48
N LEU A 112 -12.59 -10.58 1.69
CA LEU A 112 -11.49 -11.50 1.94
C LEU A 112 -11.66 -12.80 1.12
N GLU A 113 -12.85 -13.39 1.14
CA GLU A 113 -13.17 -14.58 0.33
C GLU A 113 -13.06 -14.28 -1.18
N ALA A 114 -13.56 -13.12 -1.63
CA ALA A 114 -13.46 -12.73 -3.03
C ALA A 114 -11.99 -12.51 -3.46
N LEU A 115 -11.15 -11.96 -2.58
CA LEU A 115 -9.73 -11.76 -2.84
C LEU A 115 -8.99 -13.09 -2.93
N ASP A 116 -9.25 -14.02 -2.01
CA ASP A 116 -8.63 -15.36 -2.06
C ASP A 116 -8.93 -16.06 -3.40
N ALA A 117 -10.18 -15.98 -3.87
CA ALA A 117 -10.58 -16.51 -5.17
C ALA A 117 -10.04 -15.70 -6.38
N TYR A 118 -9.56 -14.47 -6.16
CA TYR A 118 -9.01 -13.61 -7.21
C TYR A 118 -7.48 -13.72 -7.33
N ARG A 119 -6.76 -13.89 -6.21
CA ARG A 119 -5.28 -13.92 -6.13
C ARG A 119 -4.56 -14.72 -7.23
N PRO A 120 -5.01 -15.92 -7.64
CA PRO A 120 -4.35 -16.67 -8.73
C PRO A 120 -4.33 -15.94 -10.08
N HIS A 121 -5.18 -14.92 -10.25
CA HIS A 121 -5.32 -14.12 -11.47
C HIS A 121 -4.81 -12.68 -11.30
N ALA A 122 -4.30 -12.33 -10.11
CA ALA A 122 -3.85 -10.99 -9.81
C ALA A 122 -2.54 -10.67 -10.56
N LEU A 123 -2.49 -9.46 -11.10
CA LEU A 123 -1.33 -8.81 -11.67
C LEU A 123 -0.35 -8.42 -10.54
N SER A 124 -0.87 -7.74 -9.52
CA SER A 124 -0.13 -7.26 -8.36
C SER A 124 -0.24 -8.23 -7.18
N ASP A 125 0.66 -8.12 -6.20
CA ASP A 125 0.48 -8.79 -4.89
C ASP A 125 -0.56 -7.99 -4.08
N LEU A 126 -1.83 -8.40 -4.21
CA LEU A 126 -2.96 -7.76 -3.54
C LEU A 126 -3.32 -8.45 -2.22
N ARG A 127 -3.44 -7.62 -1.18
CA ARG A 127 -3.72 -8.00 0.20
C ARG A 127 -4.81 -7.10 0.79
N VAL A 128 -5.31 -7.42 1.98
CA VAL A 128 -6.28 -6.59 2.70
C VAL A 128 -5.65 -6.09 4.00
N GLN A 129 -5.80 -4.81 4.28
CA GLN A 129 -5.62 -4.25 5.61
C GLN A 129 -6.99 -4.07 6.24
N ILE A 130 -7.21 -4.65 7.42
CA ILE A 130 -8.46 -4.43 8.16
C ILE A 130 -8.34 -3.15 8.99
N ALA A 131 -9.23 -2.19 8.74
CA ALA A 131 -9.42 -1.00 9.54
C ALA A 131 -10.48 -1.28 10.63
N CYS A 132 -10.04 -1.73 11.79
CA CYS A 132 -10.87 -2.20 12.90
C CYS A 132 -11.31 -1.05 13.80
N GLU A 133 -12.63 -0.86 13.95
CA GLU A 133 -13.19 0.05 14.94
C GLU A 133 -12.95 -0.47 16.36
N THR A 134 -12.45 0.41 17.21
CA THR A 134 -12.15 0.14 18.63
C THR A 134 -13.38 -0.32 19.43
N HIS A 135 -14.60 0.07 19.01
CA HIS A 135 -15.87 -0.23 19.69
C HIS A 135 -16.63 -1.37 18.97
N THR A 136 -15.95 -2.50 18.75
CA THR A 136 -16.52 -3.73 18.16
C THR A 136 -16.22 -4.96 19.02
N THR A 137 -16.27 -4.77 20.33
CA THR A 137 -15.78 -5.70 21.37
C THR A 137 -16.48 -7.07 21.34
N ASP A 138 -17.72 -7.12 20.88
CA ASP A 138 -18.56 -8.29 20.68
C ASP A 138 -18.16 -9.15 19.48
N THR A 139 -17.39 -8.58 18.54
CA THR A 139 -16.96 -9.26 17.30
C THR A 139 -15.53 -9.79 17.34
N ALA A 140 -14.86 -9.73 18.50
CA ALA A 140 -13.43 -10.08 18.64
C ALA A 140 -13.09 -11.47 18.07
N ASP A 141 -13.86 -12.49 18.44
CA ASP A 141 -13.62 -13.87 17.98
C ASP A 141 -13.87 -14.05 16.48
N ARG A 142 -14.86 -13.33 15.94
CA ARG A 142 -15.16 -13.31 14.51
C ARG A 142 -14.01 -12.66 13.73
N LEU A 143 -13.47 -11.54 14.20
CA LEU A 143 -12.32 -10.87 13.60
C LEU A 143 -11.09 -11.80 13.60
N LEU A 144 -10.77 -12.40 14.74
CA LEU A 144 -9.62 -13.31 14.84
C LEU A 144 -9.78 -14.56 13.98
N ALA A 145 -11.00 -15.08 13.83
CA ALA A 145 -11.28 -16.18 12.91
C ALA A 145 -11.06 -15.77 11.45
N ALA A 146 -11.53 -14.60 11.04
CA ALA A 146 -11.33 -14.06 9.69
C ALA A 146 -9.84 -13.82 9.38
N VAL A 147 -9.12 -13.18 10.32
CA VAL A 147 -7.67 -12.92 10.21
C VAL A 147 -6.90 -14.22 9.99
N ARG A 148 -7.19 -15.26 10.78
CA ARG A 148 -6.54 -16.58 10.63
C ARG A 148 -6.90 -17.27 9.32
N ARG A 149 -8.19 -17.32 8.97
CA ARG A 149 -8.68 -18.03 7.78
C ARG A 149 -8.08 -17.45 6.49
N HIS A 150 -8.04 -16.13 6.39
CA HIS A 150 -7.65 -15.43 5.17
C HIS A 150 -6.20 -14.93 5.19
N SER A 151 -5.42 -15.31 6.22
CA SER A 151 -4.02 -14.89 6.40
C SER A 151 -3.84 -13.38 6.29
N VAL A 152 -4.69 -12.62 6.99
CA VAL A 152 -4.57 -11.16 7.07
C VAL A 152 -3.33 -10.84 7.89
N ASP A 153 -2.39 -10.09 7.32
CA ASP A 153 -1.10 -9.75 7.92
C ASP A 153 -1.04 -8.29 8.40
N HIS A 154 -2.12 -7.52 8.19
CA HIS A 154 -2.13 -6.10 8.50
C HIS A 154 -3.47 -5.58 9.05
N VAL A 155 -3.45 -4.96 10.24
CA VAL A 155 -4.64 -4.38 10.90
C VAL A 155 -4.36 -2.96 11.40
N MET A 156 -5.32 -2.06 11.28
CA MET A 156 -5.24 -0.70 11.84
C MET A 156 -6.43 -0.44 12.74
N PHE A 157 -6.18 -0.11 14.00
CA PHE A 157 -7.22 0.38 14.89
C PHE A 157 -7.64 1.80 14.51
N ARG A 158 -8.93 2.07 14.57
CA ARG A 158 -9.50 3.40 14.36
C ARG A 158 -10.65 3.64 15.33
N ASN A 159 -10.94 4.91 15.58
CA ASN A 159 -12.10 5.30 16.38
C ASN A 159 -12.87 6.41 15.67
N THR A 160 -13.89 6.04 14.91
CA THR A 160 -14.78 7.03 14.26
C THR A 160 -16.02 7.36 15.07
N LEU A 161 -16.23 6.64 16.18
CA LEU A 161 -17.45 6.78 16.98
C LEU A 161 -17.71 8.22 17.44
N PRO A 162 -16.72 9.01 17.92
CA PRO A 162 -16.95 10.40 18.32
C PRO A 162 -17.51 11.26 17.18
N ASP A 163 -16.91 11.18 15.99
CA ASP A 163 -17.36 11.95 14.82
C ASP A 163 -18.73 11.47 14.34
N ALA A 164 -18.99 10.17 14.41
CA ALA A 164 -20.27 9.59 14.02
C ALA A 164 -21.41 10.01 14.96
N LEU A 165 -21.15 10.16 16.26
CA LEU A 165 -22.14 10.63 17.26
C LEU A 165 -22.53 12.10 17.08
N LEU A 166 -21.64 12.93 16.50
CA LEU A 166 -21.93 14.35 16.22
C LEU A 166 -22.86 14.55 15.01
N ARG A 167 -23.07 13.51 14.20
CA ARG A 167 -23.90 13.56 13.00
C ARG A 167 -25.37 13.29 13.31
N ASN A 168 -26.24 14.12 12.74
CA ASN A 168 -27.69 14.07 12.96
C ASN A 168 -28.47 13.40 11.82
N ASP A 169 -27.79 13.03 10.72
CA ASP A 169 -28.39 12.51 9.48
C ASP A 169 -28.49 10.97 9.44
N TRP A 170 -28.19 10.30 10.55
CA TRP A 170 -28.25 8.85 10.65
C TRP A 170 -29.68 8.32 10.76
N THR A 171 -29.91 7.14 10.16
CA THR A 171 -31.17 6.41 10.34
C THR A 171 -31.35 5.98 11.80
N PRO A 172 -32.59 5.74 12.27
CA PRO A 172 -32.84 5.23 13.62
C PRO A 172 -32.06 3.95 13.96
N GLU A 173 -31.92 3.04 12.98
CA GLU A 173 -31.17 1.80 13.13
C GLU A 173 -29.68 2.06 13.34
N THR A 174 -29.11 2.97 12.55
CA THR A 174 -27.69 3.38 12.68
C THR A 174 -27.46 4.06 14.03
N ARG A 175 -28.38 4.91 14.48
CA ARG A 175 -28.30 5.54 15.81
C ARG A 175 -28.34 4.52 16.94
N ALA A 176 -29.19 3.50 16.85
CA ALA A 176 -29.21 2.43 17.84
C ALA A 176 -27.86 1.71 17.93
N ARG A 177 -27.20 1.45 16.79
CA ARG A 177 -25.86 0.84 16.74
C ARG A 177 -24.77 1.75 17.31
N LEU A 178 -24.82 3.05 17.05
CA LEU A 178 -23.90 4.01 17.67
C LEU A 178 -24.03 4.03 19.19
N THR A 179 -25.25 4.04 19.72
CA THR A 179 -25.52 3.95 21.16
C THR A 179 -24.99 2.64 21.76
N GLU A 180 -25.19 1.52 21.07
CA GLU A 180 -24.67 0.22 21.49
C GLU A 180 -23.15 0.20 21.53
N ALA A 181 -22.49 0.69 20.47
CA ALA A 181 -21.04 0.84 20.40
C ALA A 181 -20.50 1.73 21.52
N GLU A 182 -21.14 2.87 21.80
CA GLU A 182 -20.78 3.76 22.92
C GLU A 182 -20.91 3.04 24.28
N GLY A 183 -21.92 2.17 24.44
CA GLY A 183 -22.08 1.31 25.61
C GLY A 183 -20.89 0.36 25.85
N GLN A 184 -20.11 0.03 24.82
CA GLN A 184 -18.95 -0.85 24.91
C GLN A 184 -17.68 -0.17 25.48
N LYS A 185 -17.69 1.16 25.67
CA LYS A 185 -16.50 1.97 26.04
C LYS A 185 -15.66 1.39 27.18
N ARG A 186 -16.30 0.81 28.21
CA ARG A 186 -15.60 0.20 29.36
C ARG A 186 -14.84 -1.07 29.01
N ALA A 187 -15.27 -1.81 27.99
CA ALA A 187 -14.64 -3.06 27.54
C ALA A 187 -13.50 -2.82 26.53
N VAL A 188 -13.47 -1.66 25.87
CA VAL A 188 -12.51 -1.33 24.80
C VAL A 188 -11.04 -1.57 25.21
N PRO A 189 -10.53 -1.11 26.37
CA PRO A 189 -9.12 -1.33 26.72
C PRO A 189 -8.75 -2.82 26.78
N ARG A 190 -9.58 -3.64 27.42
CA ARG A 190 -9.36 -5.09 27.52
C ARG A 190 -9.48 -5.78 26.15
N TYR A 191 -10.42 -5.32 25.33
CA TYR A 191 -10.60 -5.81 23.97
C TYR A 191 -9.36 -5.54 23.10
N LEU A 192 -8.82 -4.33 23.14
CA LEU A 192 -7.62 -3.98 22.37
C LEU A 192 -6.39 -4.77 22.83
N CYS A 193 -6.17 -4.95 24.13
CA CYS A 193 -5.09 -5.80 24.63
C CYS A 193 -5.24 -7.25 24.16
N ARG A 194 -6.46 -7.81 24.21
CA ARG A 194 -6.75 -9.17 23.72
C ARG A 194 -6.43 -9.31 22.24
N LEU A 195 -6.80 -8.33 21.43
CA LEU A 195 -6.49 -8.34 19.99
C LEU A 195 -4.99 -8.20 19.73
N ALA A 196 -4.30 -7.31 20.44
CA ALA A 196 -2.86 -7.13 20.36
C ALA A 196 -2.10 -8.46 20.63
N GLU A 197 -2.39 -9.12 21.75
CA GLU A 197 -1.77 -10.42 22.09
C GLU A 197 -2.03 -11.49 21.01
N ALA A 198 -3.24 -11.51 20.45
CA ALA A 198 -3.58 -12.43 19.37
C ALA A 198 -2.87 -12.08 18.06
N PHE A 199 -2.74 -10.80 17.72
CA PHE A 199 -2.03 -10.32 16.54
C PHE A 199 -0.53 -10.60 16.63
N ASP A 200 0.09 -10.41 17.79
CA ASP A 200 1.47 -10.81 18.06
C ASP A 200 1.69 -12.30 17.82
N THR A 201 0.78 -13.14 18.33
CA THR A 201 0.84 -14.60 18.14
C THR A 201 0.68 -15.00 16.67
N LEU A 202 -0.13 -14.25 15.90
CA LEU A 202 -0.40 -14.51 14.49
C LEU A 202 0.63 -13.86 13.54
N GLY A 203 1.55 -13.04 14.06
CA GLY A 203 2.52 -12.31 13.25
C GLY A 203 1.90 -11.18 12.42
N VAL A 204 0.75 -10.66 12.84
CA VAL A 204 0.06 -9.55 12.18
C VAL A 204 0.77 -8.25 12.55
N THR A 205 1.07 -7.40 11.57
CA THR A 205 1.54 -6.04 11.84
C THR A 205 0.34 -5.14 12.07
N TYR A 206 0.29 -4.47 13.22
CA TYR A 206 -0.85 -3.62 13.56
C TYR A 206 -0.46 -2.25 14.11
N GLY A 207 -1.37 -1.31 13.92
CA GLY A 207 -1.17 0.10 14.24
C GLY A 207 -2.47 0.80 14.54
N SER A 208 -2.45 2.12 14.49
CA SER A 208 -3.64 2.96 14.55
C SER A 208 -3.70 3.97 13.41
N TYR A 209 -4.91 4.38 13.06
CA TYR A 209 -5.20 5.31 11.98
C TYR A 209 -5.82 6.59 12.53
N ALA A 210 -5.34 7.74 12.03
CA ALA A 210 -5.85 9.07 12.34
C ALA A 210 -5.72 9.49 13.81
N ASP A 211 -4.63 9.11 14.47
CA ASP A 211 -4.33 9.53 15.85
C ASP A 211 -4.46 11.08 16.01
N PRO A 212 -5.28 11.57 16.95
CA PRO A 212 -5.56 13.00 17.12
C PRO A 212 -4.50 13.75 17.94
N ASP A 213 -3.68 13.04 18.69
CA ASP A 213 -2.69 13.60 19.61
C ASP A 213 -1.66 12.56 20.04
N GLY A 214 -0.64 13.03 20.78
CA GLY A 214 0.39 12.18 21.36
C GLY A 214 -0.19 11.18 22.37
N GLU A 215 -1.10 11.59 23.25
CA GLU A 215 -1.65 10.69 24.29
C GLU A 215 -2.35 9.46 23.70
N THR A 216 -3.12 9.65 22.62
CA THR A 216 -3.75 8.55 21.88
C THR A 216 -2.69 7.63 21.26
N ARG A 217 -1.67 8.21 20.61
CA ARG A 217 -0.55 7.46 20.02
C ARG A 217 0.24 6.68 21.08
N GLU A 218 0.47 7.27 22.25
CA GLU A 218 1.15 6.61 23.38
C GLU A 218 0.37 5.37 23.81
N THR A 219 -0.93 5.51 24.00
CA THR A 219 -1.84 4.42 24.39
C THR A 219 -1.77 3.25 23.40
N PHE A 220 -1.85 3.53 22.10
CA PHE A 220 -1.72 2.49 21.07
C PHE A 220 -0.33 1.86 21.03
N SER A 221 0.73 2.65 21.22
CA SER A 221 2.09 2.12 21.25
C SER A 221 2.31 1.20 22.47
N MET A 222 1.73 1.53 23.62
CA MET A 222 1.83 0.74 24.85
C MET A 222 1.19 -0.65 24.73
N ILE A 223 0.12 -0.79 23.93
CA ILE A 223 -0.52 -2.09 23.65
C ILE A 223 0.12 -2.83 22.46
N GLY A 224 1.26 -2.36 21.94
CA GLY A 224 1.98 -3.01 20.86
C GLY A 224 1.53 -2.64 19.44
N ALA A 225 0.59 -1.70 19.26
CA ALA A 225 0.18 -1.25 17.93
C ALA A 225 1.22 -0.29 17.33
N LYS A 226 2.38 -0.80 16.93
CA LYS A 226 3.63 -0.08 16.61
C LYS A 226 3.67 0.67 15.27
N LEU A 227 2.54 1.10 14.73
CA LEU A 227 2.47 1.83 13.46
C LEU A 227 1.46 2.97 13.55
N CYS A 228 1.85 4.18 13.12
CA CYS A 228 1.02 5.37 13.16
C CYS A 228 0.65 5.79 11.73
N ALA A 229 -0.61 5.56 11.34
CA ALA A 229 -1.07 5.86 9.99
C ALA A 229 -1.89 7.15 9.94
N CYS A 230 -1.50 8.06 9.05
CA CYS A 230 -2.21 9.29 8.74
C CYS A 230 -2.64 10.10 9.98
N PRO A 231 -1.74 10.38 10.95
CA PRO A 231 -2.08 11.16 12.14
C PRO A 231 -2.70 12.50 11.73
N THR A 232 -3.63 13.03 12.54
CA THR A 232 -4.30 14.30 12.22
C THR A 232 -3.58 15.51 12.81
N ARG A 233 -2.63 15.29 13.72
CA ARG A 233 -1.78 16.33 14.32
C ARG A 233 -0.32 15.94 14.34
N ARG A 234 0.55 16.95 14.27
CA ARG A 234 2.01 16.80 14.37
C ARG A 234 2.45 16.14 15.68
N SER A 235 1.73 16.37 16.79
CA SER A 235 2.07 15.79 18.09
C SER A 235 2.02 14.26 18.08
N ALA A 236 1.04 13.66 17.39
CA ALA A 236 0.96 12.20 17.22
C ALA A 236 2.14 11.67 16.39
N ALA A 237 2.45 12.31 15.26
CA ALA A 237 3.60 11.93 14.41
C ALA A 237 4.93 12.08 15.15
N ALA A 238 5.09 13.15 15.93
CA ALA A 238 6.29 13.41 16.72
C ALA A 238 6.48 12.36 17.82
N LEU A 239 5.39 11.96 18.50
CA LEU A 239 5.45 10.90 19.48
C LEU A 239 5.77 9.56 18.83
N ALA A 240 5.10 9.21 17.72
CA ALA A 240 5.37 7.98 16.96
C ALA A 240 6.88 7.84 16.69
N ARG A 241 7.49 8.90 16.17
CA ARG A 241 8.94 8.97 15.94
C ARG A 241 9.76 8.80 17.22
N ALA A 242 9.35 9.41 18.32
CA ALA A 242 10.07 9.33 19.59
C ALA A 242 10.07 7.91 20.17
N VAL A 243 8.99 7.14 19.97
CA VAL A 243 8.87 5.75 20.44
C VAL A 243 9.32 4.70 19.41
N GLY A 244 9.71 5.13 18.21
CA GLY A 244 10.19 4.25 17.13
C GLY A 244 9.08 3.61 16.28
N ASP A 245 7.84 4.09 16.39
CA ASP A 245 6.73 3.64 15.55
C ASP A 245 6.82 4.33 14.17
N PRO A 246 6.81 3.58 13.04
CA PRO A 246 6.82 4.21 11.72
C PRO A 246 5.58 5.06 11.47
N VAL A 247 5.74 6.12 10.68
CA VAL A 247 4.66 7.06 10.33
C VAL A 247 4.31 6.95 8.85
N LEU A 248 3.02 6.69 8.57
CA LEU A 248 2.48 6.72 7.21
C LEU A 248 1.77 8.05 6.95
N LEU A 249 2.05 8.70 5.82
CA LEU A 249 1.35 9.91 5.38
C LEU A 249 0.65 9.71 4.02
N ARG A 250 -0.41 10.48 3.78
CA ARG A 250 -1.15 10.40 2.51
C ARG A 250 -0.37 11.07 1.39
N ALA A 251 -0.05 10.31 0.34
CA ALA A 251 0.65 10.83 -0.83
C ALA A 251 -0.12 11.96 -1.52
N GLY A 252 -1.46 11.87 -1.55
CA GLY A 252 -2.34 12.86 -2.16
C GLY A 252 -2.35 14.24 -1.47
N GLU A 253 -1.75 14.35 -0.28
CA GLU A 253 -1.63 15.62 0.46
C GLU A 253 -0.26 16.29 0.28
N VAL A 254 0.75 15.58 -0.25
CA VAL A 254 2.12 16.12 -0.44
C VAL A 254 2.13 17.36 -1.35
N ALA A 255 1.32 17.37 -2.40
CA ALA A 255 1.21 18.51 -3.33
C ALA A 255 0.15 19.54 -2.92
N LYS A 256 -0.60 19.29 -1.84
CA LYS A 256 -1.72 20.14 -1.40
C LYS A 256 -1.30 21.01 -0.22
N ASN A 257 -1.09 22.29 -0.47
CA ASN A 257 -0.81 23.29 0.57
C ASN A 257 -2.01 23.57 1.50
N SER A 258 -3.15 22.91 1.30
CA SER A 258 -4.40 23.13 2.05
C SER A 258 -4.74 22.03 3.06
N SER A 259 -3.87 21.02 3.26
CA SER A 259 -4.10 20.04 4.33
C SER A 259 -3.95 20.69 5.71
N PRO A 260 -4.83 20.38 6.69
CA PRO A 260 -4.68 20.86 8.07
C PRO A 260 -3.33 20.48 8.71
N LEU A 261 -2.70 19.42 8.19
CA LEU A 261 -1.38 18.97 8.58
C LEU A 261 -0.43 19.16 7.37
N PRO A 262 0.58 20.04 7.44
CA PRO A 262 1.50 20.26 6.33
C PRO A 262 2.41 19.03 6.15
N VAL A 263 1.97 18.07 5.32
CA VAL A 263 2.64 16.78 5.09
C VAL A 263 4.10 16.97 4.65
N THR A 264 4.37 17.96 3.79
CA THR A 264 5.74 18.28 3.35
C THR A 264 6.64 18.70 4.52
N ASP A 265 6.12 19.42 5.51
CA ASP A 265 6.90 19.79 6.70
C ASP A 265 7.19 18.59 7.60
N LEU A 266 6.25 17.65 7.72
CA LEU A 266 6.50 16.39 8.42
C LEU A 266 7.58 15.57 7.73
N ILE A 267 7.56 15.48 6.39
CA ILE A 267 8.60 14.80 5.61
C ILE A 267 9.96 15.49 5.82
N ARG A 268 10.03 16.83 5.73
CA ARG A 268 11.25 17.61 5.96
C ARG A 268 11.83 17.40 7.35
N THR A 269 10.96 17.23 8.34
CA THR A 269 11.35 16.99 9.74
C THR A 269 11.53 15.51 10.08
N ARG A 270 11.55 14.62 9.07
CA ARG A 270 11.73 13.17 9.21
C ARG A 270 10.66 12.50 10.09
N LEU A 271 9.43 12.98 9.99
CA LEU A 271 8.25 12.41 10.65
C LEU A 271 7.38 11.61 9.65
N CYS A 272 8.02 10.96 8.68
CA CYS A 272 7.38 10.14 7.66
C CYS A 272 8.35 9.03 7.25
N ASP A 273 7.87 7.78 7.27
CA ASP A 273 8.64 6.60 6.89
C ASP A 273 8.06 5.94 5.63
N ALA A 274 6.78 6.18 5.32
CA ALA A 274 6.15 5.74 4.09
C ALA A 274 4.98 6.63 3.65
N LEU A 275 4.72 6.63 2.35
CA LEU A 275 3.56 7.27 1.73
C LEU A 275 2.55 6.21 1.29
N VAL A 276 1.26 6.50 1.53
CA VAL A 276 0.14 5.63 1.13
C VAL A 276 -0.77 6.33 0.14
N SER A 277 -1.41 5.54 -0.74
CA SER A 277 -2.28 6.09 -1.77
C SER A 277 -3.56 6.70 -1.19
N ASP A 278 -4.04 6.13 -0.08
CA ASP A 278 -5.35 6.41 0.49
C ASP A 278 -6.41 6.23 -0.59
N MET A 279 -6.93 7.32 -1.15
CA MET A 279 -7.87 7.21 -2.25
C MET A 279 -7.19 7.08 -3.62
N SER A 280 -5.92 7.41 -3.89
CA SER A 280 -5.44 7.57 -5.28
C SER A 280 -4.05 7.00 -5.57
N TYR A 281 -3.97 5.88 -6.30
CA TYR A 281 -2.69 5.31 -6.76
C TYR A 281 -1.76 6.27 -7.52
N PRO A 282 -2.23 7.13 -8.46
CA PRO A 282 -1.32 8.08 -9.13
C PRO A 282 -0.62 9.03 -8.15
N ALA A 283 -1.18 9.26 -6.96
CA ALA A 283 -0.57 10.15 -5.98
C ALA A 283 0.78 9.65 -5.46
N LEU A 284 1.05 8.34 -5.46
CA LEU A 284 2.29 7.76 -4.91
C LEU A 284 3.52 8.23 -5.71
N ALA A 285 3.57 7.90 -7.00
CA ALA A 285 4.66 8.33 -7.88
C ALA A 285 4.70 9.86 -7.99
N ALA A 286 3.54 10.51 -8.12
CA ALA A 286 3.46 11.97 -8.23
C ALA A 286 4.05 12.66 -7.00
N ALA A 287 3.80 12.15 -5.78
CA ALA A 287 4.38 12.69 -4.56
C ALA A 287 5.91 12.58 -4.54
N ALA A 288 6.47 11.42 -4.91
CA ALA A 288 7.92 11.23 -4.95
C ALA A 288 8.60 12.20 -5.95
N PHE A 289 8.02 12.36 -7.14
CA PHE A 289 8.52 13.32 -8.13
C PHE A 289 8.33 14.78 -7.69
N HIS A 290 7.22 15.11 -7.03
CA HIS A 290 7.00 16.45 -6.49
C HIS A 290 8.02 16.81 -5.39
N LEU A 291 8.29 15.90 -4.46
CA LEU A 291 9.31 16.08 -3.42
C LEU A 291 10.71 16.28 -4.02
N THR A 292 10.99 15.58 -5.13
CA THR A 292 12.24 15.73 -5.88
C THR A 292 12.32 17.08 -6.59
N ALA A 293 11.27 17.46 -7.31
CA ALA A 293 11.21 18.70 -8.09
C ALA A 293 11.29 19.96 -7.23
N THR A 294 10.73 19.91 -6.01
CA THR A 294 10.79 21.00 -5.03
C THR A 294 12.10 21.04 -4.24
N GLY A 295 13.00 20.07 -4.44
CA GLY A 295 14.25 19.96 -3.67
C GLY A 295 14.04 19.56 -2.22
N THR A 296 12.86 19.05 -1.85
CA THR A 296 12.55 18.58 -0.50
C THR A 296 13.34 17.31 -0.17
N LEU A 297 13.45 16.40 -1.13
CA LEU A 297 14.23 15.16 -1.05
C LEU A 297 14.94 14.90 -2.38
N THR A 298 15.98 14.06 -2.37
CA THR A 298 16.51 13.47 -3.61
C THR A 298 15.55 12.39 -4.13
N LEU A 299 15.61 12.04 -5.42
CA LEU A 299 14.77 10.98 -5.98
C LEU A 299 14.92 9.64 -5.22
N PRO A 300 16.13 9.15 -4.88
CA PRO A 300 16.28 7.95 -4.05
C PRO A 300 15.52 8.04 -2.71
N ALA A 301 15.68 9.15 -1.97
CA ALA A 301 15.03 9.32 -0.68
C ALA A 301 13.51 9.46 -0.79
N ALA A 302 13.01 10.15 -1.83
CA ALA A 302 11.59 10.28 -2.08
C ALA A 302 10.96 8.95 -2.51
N TRP A 303 11.65 8.17 -3.34
CA TRP A 303 11.16 6.86 -3.80
C TRP A 303 11.20 5.80 -2.69
N ALA A 304 12.16 5.90 -1.76
CA ALA A 304 12.20 5.03 -0.59
C ALA A 304 10.88 5.08 0.22
N LEU A 305 10.21 6.25 0.28
CA LEU A 305 8.92 6.38 0.96
C LEU A 305 7.77 5.58 0.31
N VAL A 306 7.89 5.18 -0.95
CA VAL A 306 6.84 4.43 -1.67
C VAL A 306 7.26 3.00 -2.03
N SER A 307 8.45 2.56 -1.60
CA SER A 307 8.94 1.21 -1.89
C SER A 307 9.74 0.62 -0.73
N GLU A 308 10.97 1.06 -0.49
CA GLU A 308 11.83 0.49 0.54
C GLU A 308 11.26 0.63 1.96
N GLY A 309 10.81 1.83 2.34
CA GLY A 309 10.19 2.09 3.63
C GLY A 309 8.97 1.21 3.89
N PRO A 310 7.97 1.17 2.98
CA PRO A 310 6.86 0.23 3.07
C PRO A 310 7.28 -1.25 3.20
N ALA A 311 8.29 -1.68 2.43
CA ALA A 311 8.82 -3.04 2.51
C ALA A 311 9.42 -3.33 3.89
N GLN A 312 10.17 -2.40 4.46
CA GLN A 312 10.76 -2.54 5.80
C GLN A 312 9.68 -2.60 6.89
N ILE A 313 8.66 -1.74 6.81
CA ILE A 313 7.56 -1.67 7.79
C ILE A 313 6.81 -3.00 7.87
N LEU A 314 6.48 -3.62 6.74
CA LEU A 314 5.81 -4.92 6.68
C LEU A 314 6.77 -6.11 6.50
N ARG A 315 8.07 -5.90 6.73
CA ARG A 315 9.11 -6.95 6.72
C ARG A 315 9.14 -7.79 5.44
N LEU A 316 8.87 -7.15 4.30
CA LEU A 316 8.91 -7.74 2.96
C LEU A 316 10.36 -7.78 2.46
N HIS A 317 11.14 -8.74 2.95
CA HIS A 317 12.55 -8.83 2.62
C HIS A 317 12.81 -9.11 1.13
N ASP A 318 11.87 -9.68 0.38
CA ASP A 318 12.09 -10.07 -1.01
C ASP A 318 11.97 -8.92 -2.03
N ARG A 319 11.56 -7.71 -1.62
CA ARG A 319 11.25 -6.58 -2.52
C ARG A 319 11.56 -5.22 -1.89
N GLY A 320 11.17 -4.13 -2.54
CA GLY A 320 11.37 -2.75 -2.07
C GLY A 320 12.69 -2.11 -2.52
N VAL A 321 13.62 -2.92 -3.05
CA VAL A 321 14.91 -2.50 -3.58
C VAL A 321 15.27 -3.32 -4.82
N ILE A 322 16.09 -2.76 -5.72
CA ILE A 322 16.64 -3.48 -6.86
C ILE A 322 17.96 -4.12 -6.45
N ASP A 323 17.94 -5.40 -6.09
CA ASP A 323 19.15 -6.16 -5.77
C ASP A 323 19.06 -7.63 -6.19
N TYR A 324 20.21 -8.28 -6.34
CA TYR A 324 20.30 -9.66 -6.84
C TYR A 324 19.53 -10.64 -5.96
N GLY A 325 18.80 -11.55 -6.61
CA GLY A 325 17.99 -12.57 -5.95
C GLY A 325 16.66 -12.05 -5.39
N ARG A 326 16.45 -10.73 -5.29
CA ARG A 326 15.15 -10.14 -4.90
C ARG A 326 14.11 -10.37 -6.01
N ARG A 327 12.84 -10.31 -5.63
CA ARG A 327 11.69 -10.33 -6.55
C ARG A 327 11.80 -9.19 -7.55
N ALA A 328 11.57 -9.47 -8.83
CA ALA A 328 11.64 -8.47 -9.90
C ALA A 328 10.36 -7.61 -9.95
N ASP A 329 10.20 -6.78 -8.92
CA ASP A 329 9.17 -5.75 -8.82
C ASP A 329 9.77 -4.42 -9.27
N LEU A 330 9.40 -3.95 -10.46
CA LEU A 330 10.05 -2.81 -11.11
C LEU A 330 9.01 -1.85 -11.71
N VAL A 331 9.33 -0.56 -11.66
CA VAL A 331 8.61 0.50 -12.36
C VAL A 331 9.54 1.15 -13.37
N ILE A 332 9.08 1.24 -14.62
CA ILE A 332 9.78 1.90 -15.71
C ILE A 332 9.10 3.24 -15.95
N VAL A 333 9.82 4.33 -15.66
CA VAL A 333 9.29 5.70 -15.73
C VAL A 333 10.01 6.50 -16.80
N ASN A 334 9.26 7.16 -17.68
CA ASN A 334 9.83 8.05 -18.68
C ASN A 334 10.41 9.30 -17.99
N ARG A 335 11.71 9.57 -18.19
CA ARG A 335 12.42 10.66 -17.48
C ARG A 335 11.94 12.05 -17.86
N ALA A 336 11.39 12.22 -19.06
CA ALA A 336 10.95 13.53 -19.54
C ALA A 336 9.56 13.89 -19.01
N THR A 337 8.68 12.90 -18.82
CA THR A 337 7.28 13.12 -18.47
C THR A 337 6.93 12.66 -17.05
N ASN A 338 7.82 11.93 -16.39
CA ASN A 338 7.57 11.22 -15.13
C ASN A 338 6.39 10.22 -15.21
N SER A 339 5.99 9.80 -16.41
CA SER A 339 4.92 8.82 -16.60
C SER A 339 5.42 7.39 -16.41
N VAL A 340 4.68 6.61 -15.61
CA VAL A 340 4.87 5.16 -15.56
C VAL A 340 4.45 4.58 -16.91
N GLU A 341 5.38 3.93 -17.61
CA GLU A 341 5.12 3.31 -18.91
C GLU A 341 5.27 1.79 -18.89
N ALA A 342 5.89 1.22 -17.85
CA ALA A 342 5.78 -0.21 -17.59
C ALA A 342 5.87 -0.53 -16.10
N THR A 343 5.19 -1.60 -15.69
CA THR A 343 5.22 -2.13 -14.33
C THR A 343 5.42 -3.64 -14.41
N LEU A 344 6.38 -4.15 -13.64
CA LEU A 344 6.64 -5.58 -13.51
C LEU A 344 6.40 -6.00 -12.06
N SER A 345 5.67 -7.11 -11.89
CA SER A 345 5.38 -7.73 -10.59
C SER A 345 5.84 -9.18 -10.62
N GLY A 346 6.88 -9.51 -9.86
CA GLY A 346 7.55 -10.81 -9.90
C GLY A 346 8.07 -11.16 -11.30
N GLY A 347 8.66 -10.19 -12.00
CA GLY A 347 9.22 -10.33 -13.35
C GLY A 347 8.19 -10.52 -14.46
N ARG A 348 6.90 -10.33 -14.18
CA ARG A 348 5.82 -10.35 -15.18
C ARG A 348 5.39 -8.93 -15.48
N ILE A 349 5.24 -8.59 -16.76
CA ILE A 349 4.66 -7.30 -17.16
C ILE A 349 3.18 -7.28 -16.77
N THR A 350 2.82 -6.34 -15.89
CA THR A 350 1.43 -6.10 -15.44
C THR A 350 0.82 -4.87 -16.09
N HIS A 351 1.67 -3.92 -16.50
CA HIS A 351 1.29 -2.77 -17.30
C HIS A 351 2.40 -2.45 -18.30
N LEU A 352 2.02 -2.05 -19.51
CA LEU A 352 2.93 -1.61 -20.55
C LEU A 352 2.21 -0.61 -21.46
N SER A 353 2.81 0.55 -21.69
CA SER A 353 2.24 1.64 -22.49
C SER A 353 3.34 2.51 -23.11
N GLY A 354 2.93 3.51 -23.90
CA GLY A 354 3.83 4.54 -24.43
C GLY A 354 4.97 3.99 -25.30
N LYS A 355 6.12 4.66 -25.22
CA LYS A 355 7.33 4.29 -25.98
C LYS A 355 8.01 3.05 -25.39
N ALA A 356 7.78 2.74 -24.10
CA ALA A 356 8.26 1.51 -23.51
C ALA A 356 7.63 0.30 -24.24
N ALA A 357 6.33 0.33 -24.54
CA ALA A 357 5.67 -0.74 -25.27
C ALA A 357 6.35 -1.08 -26.60
N THR A 358 6.69 -0.06 -27.41
CA THR A 358 7.42 -0.26 -28.67
C THR A 358 8.77 -0.92 -28.46
N ARG A 359 9.50 -0.54 -27.40
CA ARG A 359 10.83 -1.09 -27.08
C ARG A 359 10.77 -2.55 -26.65
N PHE A 360 9.81 -2.89 -25.79
CA PHE A 360 9.58 -4.28 -25.36
C PHE A 360 9.15 -5.18 -26.53
N LEU A 361 8.32 -4.66 -27.46
CA LEU A 361 7.91 -5.42 -28.65
C LEU A 361 9.06 -5.59 -29.66
N GLY A 362 9.86 -4.53 -29.89
CA GLY A 362 11.02 -4.58 -30.79
C GLY A 362 12.04 -5.63 -30.36
N ALA A 363 12.38 -5.68 -29.07
CA ALA A 363 13.29 -6.69 -28.52
C ALA A 363 12.84 -8.13 -28.80
N ARG A 364 11.53 -8.40 -28.79
CA ARG A 364 10.98 -9.74 -29.03
C ARG A 364 11.02 -10.14 -30.51
N ALA A 365 10.88 -9.18 -31.42
CA ALA A 365 11.04 -9.43 -32.86
C ALA A 365 12.49 -9.81 -33.20
N ASP A 366 13.46 -9.08 -32.64
CA ASP A 366 14.89 -9.37 -32.84
C ASP A 366 15.28 -10.75 -32.29
N MET A 367 14.71 -11.16 -31.15
CA MET A 367 14.90 -12.51 -30.60
C MET A 367 14.36 -13.63 -31.49
N THR A 368 13.27 -13.37 -32.23
CA THR A 368 12.63 -14.39 -33.07
C THR A 368 13.41 -14.55 -34.38
N MET A 369 13.89 -13.45 -34.96
CA MET A 369 14.76 -13.48 -36.15
C MET A 369 16.15 -14.07 -35.87
N ALA A 370 16.68 -13.96 -34.66
CA ALA A 370 17.97 -14.55 -34.28
C ALA A 370 17.91 -16.05 -33.99
N ALA A 371 16.70 -16.63 -33.91
CA ALA A 371 16.47 -18.05 -33.65
C ALA A 371 16.12 -18.85 -34.93
N GLU A 372 15.96 -18.18 -36.07
CA GLU A 372 15.89 -18.74 -37.44
C GLU A 372 17.28 -18.75 -38.08
#